data_AF-A0A7V9UTL1-F1
#
_entry.id   AF-A0A7V9UTL1-F1
#
_cell.length_a   1.000
_cell.length_b   1.000
_cell.length_c   1.000
_cell.angle_alpha   90.00
_cell.angle_beta   90.00
_cell.angle_gamma   90.00
#
_symmetry.space_group_name_H-M   'P 1'
#
loop_
_entity.id
_entity.type
_entity.pdbx_description
1 polymer ?
#
loop_
_entity_poly.entity_id
_entity_poly.type
_entity_poly.pdbx_seq_one_letter_code
_entity_poly.pdbx_strand_id
1 'polypeptide(L)'
;MKKLIAIATLTILSTFAAFAQNSKDEQEILKIHSSLDQAFLKKEAPVFERVYADDYIYSSPSGKMMNRVETLEDLRKEWANTNYKVLTSTTDDIKVKVSGNMALVTANWTSTTVPPNDANADPHKDTGRYREFMKNV
;
A
#
# COMPACT_ATOMS: atom_id res chain seq x y z
N MET A 1 3.05 14.47 47.60
CA MET A 1 3.89 13.35 47.11
C MET A 1 3.09 12.26 46.39
N LYS A 2 2.03 11.67 46.98
CA LYS A 2 1.20 10.64 46.30
C LYS A 2 0.55 11.11 44.99
N LYS A 3 0.05 12.36 44.93
CA LYS A 3 -0.53 12.95 43.69
C LYS A 3 0.50 13.22 42.58
N LEU A 4 1.75 13.52 42.95
CA LEU A 4 2.85 13.73 41.99
C LEU A 4 3.33 12.40 41.37
N ILE A 5 3.36 11.32 42.16
CA ILE A 5 3.67 9.97 41.67
C ILE A 5 2.57 9.47 40.71
N ALA A 6 1.29 9.75 41.01
CA ALA A 6 0.16 9.35 40.17
C ALA A 6 0.12 10.06 38.80
N ILE A 7 0.50 11.34 38.73
CA ILE A 7 0.56 12.09 37.46
C ILE A 7 1.74 11.60 36.61
N ALA A 8 2.91 11.38 37.22
CA ALA A 8 4.08 10.87 36.51
C ALA A 8 3.84 9.45 35.93
N THR A 9 3.13 8.59 36.65
CA THR A 9 2.76 7.25 36.15
C THR A 9 1.74 7.31 35.02
N LEU A 10 0.77 8.22 35.05
CA LEU A 10 -0.23 8.36 33.99
C LEU A 10 0.40 8.85 32.66
N THR A 11 1.34 9.79 32.73
CA THR A 11 2.07 10.25 31.54
C THR A 11 2.92 9.15 30.90
N ILE A 12 3.64 8.36 31.72
CA ILE A 12 4.47 7.27 31.22
C ILE A 12 3.60 6.18 30.54
N LEU A 13 2.45 5.85 31.13
CA LEU A 13 1.54 4.84 30.57
C LEU A 13 0.95 5.27 29.22
N SER A 14 0.63 6.56 29.07
CA SER A 14 0.07 7.11 27.82
C SER A 14 1.08 7.04 26.66
N THR A 15 2.36 7.30 26.91
CA THR A 15 3.40 7.20 25.87
C THR A 15 3.62 5.76 25.41
N PHE A 16 3.66 4.79 26.32
CA PHE A 16 3.84 3.38 25.96
C PHE A 16 2.68 2.83 25.12
N ALA A 17 1.44 3.23 25.42
CA ALA A 17 0.28 2.84 24.63
C ALA A 17 0.34 3.38 23.20
N ALA A 18 0.74 4.64 23.01
CA ALA A 18 0.88 5.25 21.69
C ALA A 18 1.99 4.58 20.84
N PHE A 19 3.15 4.28 21.43
CA PHE A 19 4.22 3.56 20.72
C PHE A 19 3.81 2.14 20.32
N ALA A 20 3.12 1.42 21.22
CA ALA A 20 2.64 0.08 20.92
C ALA A 20 1.57 0.09 19.81
N GLN A 21 0.68 1.08 19.79
CA GLN A 21 -0.33 1.24 18.74
C GLN A 21 0.32 1.48 17.37
N ASN A 22 1.21 2.48 17.26
CA ASN A 22 1.91 2.78 16.01
C ASN A 22 2.62 1.55 15.41
N SER A 23 3.19 0.68 16.27
CA SER A 23 3.85 -0.54 15.81
C SER A 23 2.90 -1.60 15.24
N LYS A 24 1.63 -1.63 15.68
CA LYS A 24 0.59 -2.52 15.14
C LYS A 24 0.07 -1.98 13.82
N ASP A 25 -0.20 -0.69 13.74
CA ASP A 25 -0.70 -0.02 12.54
C ASP A 25 0.33 -0.17 11.40
N GLU A 26 1.62 0.01 11.69
CA GLU A 26 2.71 -0.23 10.75
C GLU A 26 2.71 -1.69 10.24
N GLN A 27 2.60 -2.67 11.14
CA GLN A 27 2.54 -4.08 10.75
C GLN A 27 1.30 -4.42 9.90
N GLU A 28 0.17 -3.78 10.18
CA GLU A 28 -1.06 -3.95 9.39
C GLU A 28 -0.89 -3.36 7.99
N ILE A 29 -0.32 -2.16 7.88
CA ILE A 29 -0.01 -1.52 6.60
C ILE A 29 0.93 -2.39 5.76
N LEU A 30 1.97 -2.98 6.36
CA LEU A 30 2.89 -3.90 5.67
C LEU A 30 2.15 -5.14 5.13
N LYS A 31 1.19 -5.69 5.91
CA LYS A 31 0.37 -6.82 5.47
C LYS A 31 -0.58 -6.44 4.34
N ILE A 32 -1.17 -5.25 4.38
CA ILE A 32 -2.02 -4.72 3.30
C ILE A 32 -1.22 -4.69 2.00
N HIS A 33 -0.03 -4.11 2.01
CA HIS A 33 0.83 -4.03 0.81
C HIS A 33 1.20 -5.41 0.28
N SER A 34 1.62 -6.33 1.16
CA SER A 34 1.90 -7.71 0.75
C SER A 34 0.67 -8.39 0.14
N SER A 35 -0.53 -8.11 0.68
CA SER A 35 -1.79 -8.65 0.15
C SER A 35 -2.15 -8.05 -1.21
N LEU A 36 -1.92 -6.75 -1.41
CA LEU A 36 -2.12 -6.07 -2.69
C LEU A 36 -1.18 -6.60 -3.78
N ASP A 37 0.11 -6.79 -3.46
CA ASP A 37 1.09 -7.38 -4.38
C ASP A 37 0.65 -8.79 -4.85
N GLN A 38 0.24 -9.63 -3.90
CA GLN A 38 -0.25 -10.98 -4.21
C GLN A 38 -1.56 -10.95 -5.01
N ALA A 39 -2.49 -10.07 -4.64
CA ALA A 39 -3.76 -9.91 -5.31
C ALA A 39 -3.58 -9.38 -6.74
N PHE A 40 -2.59 -8.51 -6.98
CA PHE A 40 -2.26 -8.02 -8.31
C PHE A 40 -1.86 -9.17 -9.24
N LEU A 41 -0.95 -10.03 -8.79
CA LEU A 41 -0.48 -11.19 -9.57
C LEU A 41 -1.59 -12.23 -9.80
N LYS A 42 -2.46 -12.43 -8.80
CA LYS A 42 -3.59 -13.37 -8.87
C LYS A 42 -4.84 -12.78 -9.53
N LYS A 43 -4.84 -11.49 -9.89
CA LYS A 43 -5.97 -10.75 -10.46
C LYS A 43 -7.21 -10.74 -9.55
N GLU A 44 -6.99 -10.61 -8.25
CA GLU A 44 -8.03 -10.66 -7.21
C GLU A 44 -8.61 -9.26 -6.91
N ALA A 45 -9.49 -8.77 -7.80
CA ALA A 45 -10.19 -7.48 -7.64
C ALA A 45 -10.79 -7.23 -6.23
N PRO A 46 -11.42 -8.23 -5.56
CA PRO A 46 -12.05 -7.99 -4.27
C PRO A 46 -11.10 -7.52 -3.15
N VAL A 47 -9.80 -7.82 -3.26
CA VAL A 47 -8.80 -7.35 -2.29
C VAL A 47 -8.62 -5.83 -2.41
N PHE A 48 -8.46 -5.34 -3.64
CA PHE A 48 -8.36 -3.90 -3.92
C PHE A 48 -9.65 -3.17 -3.56
N GLU A 49 -10.81 -3.76 -3.86
CA GLU A 49 -12.12 -3.20 -3.49
C GLU A 49 -12.26 -3.01 -1.97
N ARG A 50 -11.71 -3.93 -1.17
CA ARG A 50 -11.74 -3.81 0.29
C ARG A 50 -10.79 -2.75 0.83
N VAL A 51 -9.61 -2.62 0.22
CA VAL A 51 -8.56 -1.72 0.71
C VAL A 51 -8.79 -0.26 0.27
N TYR A 52 -9.26 -0.04 -0.96
CA TYR A 52 -9.50 1.31 -1.47
C TYR A 52 -10.76 1.90 -0.84
N ALA A 53 -10.56 2.97 -0.05
CA ALA A 53 -11.63 3.73 0.56
C ALA A 53 -12.58 4.35 -0.47
N ASP A 54 -13.81 4.64 -0.09
CA ASP A 54 -14.84 5.19 -0.98
C ASP A 54 -14.43 6.50 -1.68
N ASP A 55 -13.64 7.33 -1.00
CA ASP A 55 -13.05 8.59 -1.46
C ASP A 55 -11.63 8.42 -2.01
N TYR A 56 -11.22 7.20 -2.36
CA TYR A 56 -9.89 6.93 -2.89
C TYR A 56 -9.64 7.71 -4.18
N ILE A 57 -8.45 8.32 -4.24
CA ILE A 57 -7.96 9.08 -5.37
C ILE A 57 -6.55 8.59 -5.70
N TYR A 58 -6.31 8.29 -6.97
CA TYR A 58 -5.01 7.93 -7.51
C TYR A 58 -4.53 8.94 -8.55
N SER A 59 -3.26 9.32 -8.46
CA SER A 59 -2.57 10.08 -9.50
C SER A 59 -1.68 9.13 -10.28
N SER A 60 -2.01 8.89 -11.55
CA SER A 60 -1.19 8.06 -12.45
C SER A 60 0.16 8.73 -12.75
N PRO A 61 1.14 7.98 -13.29
CA PRO A 61 2.41 8.54 -13.74
C PRO A 61 2.26 9.64 -14.82
N SER A 62 1.15 9.65 -15.55
CA SER A 62 0.82 10.69 -16.54
C SER A 62 0.26 11.98 -15.94
N GLY A 63 0.03 12.03 -14.62
CA GLY A 63 -0.65 13.14 -13.94
C GLY A 63 -2.17 13.10 -14.03
N LYS A 64 -2.77 12.09 -14.70
CA LYS A 64 -4.22 11.87 -14.66
C LYS A 64 -4.64 11.46 -13.25
N MET A 65 -5.62 12.18 -12.70
CA MET A 65 -6.31 11.85 -11.46
C MET A 65 -7.46 10.88 -11.76
N MET A 66 -7.60 9.84 -10.94
CA MET A 66 -8.66 8.83 -11.04
C MET A 66 -9.30 8.61 -9.69
N ASN A 67 -10.62 8.46 -9.66
CA ASN A 67 -11.34 8.04 -8.47
C ASN A 67 -11.26 6.51 -8.27
N ARG A 68 -11.85 6.02 -7.17
CA ARG A 68 -11.91 4.58 -6.84
C ARG A 68 -12.45 3.72 -7.98
N VAL A 69 -13.57 4.11 -8.59
CA VAL A 69 -14.22 3.31 -9.67
C VAL A 69 -13.31 3.26 -10.89
N GLU A 70 -12.81 4.41 -11.33
CA GLU A 70 -11.91 4.52 -12.48
C GLU A 70 -10.61 3.73 -12.25
N THR A 71 -10.04 3.77 -11.04
CA THR A 71 -8.83 3.01 -10.71
C THR A 71 -9.07 1.51 -10.77
N LEU A 72 -10.19 1.02 -10.21
CA LEU A 72 -10.52 -0.40 -10.27
C LEU A 72 -10.84 -0.87 -11.69
N GLU A 73 -11.42 -0.01 -12.54
CA GLU A 73 -11.62 -0.30 -13.96
C GLU A 73 -10.29 -0.37 -14.71
N ASP A 74 -9.38 0.57 -14.46
CA ASP A 74 -8.05 0.60 -15.07
C ASP A 74 -7.24 -0.64 -14.70
N LEU A 75 -7.28 -1.04 -13.43
CA LEU A 75 -6.70 -2.29 -12.95
C LEU A 75 -7.23 -3.53 -13.68
N ARG A 76 -8.54 -3.59 -13.95
CA ARG A 76 -9.14 -4.72 -14.70
C ARG A 76 -8.74 -4.68 -16.17
N LYS A 77 -8.61 -3.49 -16.77
CA LYS A 77 -8.09 -3.34 -18.15
C LYS A 77 -6.65 -3.81 -18.25
N GLU A 78 -5.82 -3.45 -17.28
CA GLU A 78 -4.43 -3.90 -17.15
C GLU A 78 -4.35 -5.43 -17.10
N TRP A 79 -5.15 -6.07 -16.26
CA TRP A 79 -5.19 -7.53 -16.18
C TRP A 79 -5.74 -8.24 -17.43
N ALA A 80 -6.55 -7.54 -18.22
CA ALA A 80 -7.07 -8.03 -19.49
C ALA A 80 -6.12 -7.77 -20.67
N ASN A 81 -5.06 -6.98 -20.47
CA ASN A 81 -4.07 -6.69 -21.49
C ASN A 81 -3.33 -7.97 -21.90
N THR A 82 -3.30 -8.24 -23.20
CA THR A 82 -2.65 -9.43 -23.77
C THR A 82 -1.30 -9.12 -24.40
N ASN A 83 -0.85 -7.86 -24.39
CA ASN A 83 0.40 -7.44 -25.02
C ASN A 83 1.65 -7.84 -24.22
N TYR A 84 1.49 -8.18 -22.94
CA TYR A 84 2.53 -8.69 -22.06
C TYR A 84 1.93 -9.53 -20.94
N LYS A 85 2.80 -10.21 -20.20
CA LYS A 85 2.48 -10.94 -18.97
C LYS A 85 3.29 -10.35 -17.84
N VAL A 86 2.63 -10.02 -16.74
CA VAL A 86 3.30 -9.67 -15.48
C VAL A 86 3.83 -10.94 -14.84
N LEU A 87 5.12 -10.97 -14.53
CA LEU A 87 5.78 -12.06 -13.81
C LEU A 87 5.91 -11.77 -12.32
N THR A 88 6.28 -10.54 -11.98
CA THR A 88 6.42 -10.09 -10.59
C THR A 88 5.80 -8.71 -10.39
N SER A 89 5.33 -8.46 -9.18
CA SER A 89 4.91 -7.15 -8.69
C SER A 89 5.22 -7.14 -7.20
N THR A 90 6.11 -6.25 -6.78
CA THR A 90 6.60 -6.20 -5.40
C THR A 90 6.73 -4.77 -4.93
N THR A 91 6.30 -4.54 -3.71
CA THR A 91 6.50 -3.30 -2.97
C THR A 91 7.62 -3.47 -1.94
N ASP A 92 8.60 -2.56 -1.94
CA ASP A 92 9.73 -2.54 -1.02
C ASP A 92 10.01 -1.15 -0.44
N ASP A 93 10.96 -1.05 0.50
CA ASP A 93 11.32 0.18 1.22
C ASP A 93 10.11 0.92 1.83
N ILE A 94 9.12 0.14 2.30
CA ILE A 94 7.90 0.68 2.90
C ILE A 94 8.28 1.39 4.20
N LYS A 95 8.00 2.70 4.24
CA LYS A 95 8.18 3.56 5.41
C LYS A 95 6.85 4.15 5.80
N VAL A 96 6.47 3.93 7.05
CA VAL A 96 5.19 4.36 7.60
C VAL A 96 5.42 5.49 8.61
N LYS A 97 4.59 6.53 8.53
CA LYS A 97 4.48 7.57 9.55
C LYS A 97 3.03 7.72 9.97
N VAL A 98 2.70 7.26 11.17
CA VAL A 98 1.36 7.36 11.75
C VAL A 98 1.18 8.71 12.46
N SER A 99 0.04 9.36 12.23
CA SER A 99 -0.38 10.56 12.91
C SER A 99 -1.90 10.55 13.10
N GLY A 100 -2.35 10.40 14.34
CA GLY A 100 -3.77 10.23 14.63
C GLY A 100 -4.31 8.96 13.97
N ASN A 101 -5.37 9.09 13.18
CA ASN A 101 -6.00 7.99 12.44
C ASN A 101 -5.52 7.91 10.98
N MET A 102 -4.37 8.51 10.66
CA MET A 102 -3.81 8.51 9.31
C MET A 102 -2.39 7.98 9.32
N ALA A 103 -2.02 7.29 8.24
CA ALA A 103 -0.64 6.95 7.94
C ALA A 103 -0.21 7.57 6.61
N LEU A 104 0.95 8.21 6.63
CA LEU A 104 1.71 8.52 5.42
C LEU A 104 2.64 7.33 5.13
N VAL A 105 2.44 6.72 3.96
CA VAL A 105 3.28 5.64 3.46
C VAL A 105 4.12 6.14 2.30
N THR A 106 5.39 5.78 2.28
CA THR A 106 6.23 5.87 1.07
C THR A 106 6.87 4.53 0.81
N ALA A 107 6.91 4.11 -0.45
CA ALA A 107 7.54 2.86 -0.84
C ALA A 107 7.99 2.92 -2.30
N ASN A 108 8.79 1.93 -2.71
CA ASN A 108 9.08 1.69 -4.11
C ASN A 108 8.28 0.47 -4.59
N TRP A 109 7.93 0.48 -5.87
CA TRP A 109 7.36 -0.67 -6.53
C TRP A 109 8.30 -1.13 -7.65
N THR A 110 8.34 -2.43 -7.85
CA THR A 110 9.03 -3.07 -8.97
C THR A 110 8.09 -4.08 -9.60
N SER A 111 7.97 -4.05 -10.92
CA SER A 111 7.29 -5.08 -11.69
C SER A 111 8.20 -5.60 -12.79
N THR A 112 8.01 -6.86 -13.16
CA THR A 112 8.64 -7.42 -14.35
C THR A 112 7.60 -7.96 -15.29
N THR A 113 7.79 -7.71 -16.58
CA THR A 113 6.89 -8.15 -17.65
C THR A 113 7.65 -8.84 -18.76
N VAL A 114 6.98 -9.74 -19.47
CA VAL A 114 7.51 -10.38 -20.69
C VAL A 114 6.48 -10.32 -21.81
N PRO A 115 6.90 -10.34 -23.08
CA PRO A 115 6.01 -10.58 -24.20
C PRO A 115 5.21 -11.89 -24.00
N PRO A 116 3.94 -11.96 -24.41
CA PRO A 116 3.08 -13.11 -24.13
C PRO A 116 3.54 -14.40 -24.83
N ASN A 117 4.27 -14.27 -25.94
CA ASN A 117 4.60 -15.34 -26.88
C ASN A 117 6.10 -15.61 -27.02
N ASP A 118 6.92 -15.10 -26.09
CA ASP A 118 8.35 -15.39 -26.06
C ASP A 118 8.78 -15.72 -24.63
N ALA A 119 8.91 -17.02 -24.35
CA ALA A 119 9.31 -17.51 -23.03
C ALA A 119 10.81 -17.29 -22.73
N ASN A 120 11.60 -16.92 -23.75
CA ASN A 120 13.04 -16.69 -23.61
C ASN A 120 13.40 -15.19 -23.66
N ALA A 121 12.40 -14.31 -23.79
CA ALA A 121 12.63 -12.88 -23.77
C ALA A 121 13.17 -12.45 -22.40
N ASP A 122 14.16 -11.55 -22.43
CA ASP A 122 14.63 -10.88 -21.22
C ASP A 122 13.47 -10.09 -20.60
N PRO A 123 13.15 -10.28 -19.31
CA PRO A 123 12.08 -9.54 -18.67
C PRO A 123 12.34 -8.03 -18.69
N HIS A 124 11.34 -7.27 -19.13
CA HIS A 124 11.33 -5.83 -18.93
C HIS A 124 11.07 -5.54 -17.45
N LYS A 125 11.85 -4.64 -16.87
CA LYS A 125 11.73 -4.25 -15.46
C LYS A 125 11.24 -2.81 -15.37
N ASP A 126 10.08 -2.65 -14.78
CA ASP A 126 9.51 -1.36 -14.41
C ASP A 126 9.72 -1.10 -12.93
N THR A 127 10.09 0.13 -12.59
CA THR A 127 10.23 0.57 -11.21
C THR A 127 9.59 1.93 -11.02
N GLY A 128 9.18 2.21 -9.79
CA GLY A 128 8.74 3.53 -9.42
C GLY A 128 8.68 3.72 -7.93
N ARG A 129 8.28 4.93 -7.54
CA ARG A 129 8.10 5.32 -6.15
C ARG A 129 6.73 5.93 -5.99
N TYR A 130 6.05 5.60 -4.90
CA TYR A 130 4.77 6.21 -4.59
C TYR A 130 4.72 6.75 -3.16
N ARG A 131 3.70 7.58 -2.95
CA ARG A 131 3.29 8.09 -1.66
C ARG A 131 1.80 7.89 -1.54
N GLU A 132 1.39 7.37 -0.40
CA GLU A 132 0.00 7.08 -0.11
C GLU A 132 -0.37 7.67 1.26
N PHE A 133 -1.62 8.10 1.38
CA PHE A 133 -2.23 8.45 2.64
C PHE A 133 -3.32 7.43 2.93
N MET A 134 -3.14 6.67 4.00
CA MET A 134 -4.12 5.70 4.49
C MET A 134 -4.87 6.31 5.68
N LYS A 135 -6.16 6.04 5.78
CA LYS A 135 -7.02 6.46 6.89
C LYS A 135 -7.55 5.26 7.65
N ASN A 136 -7.87 5.45 8.93
CA ASN A 136 -8.38 4.43 9.85
C ASN A 136 -7.41 3.25 10.01
N VAL A 137 -6.12 3.58 10.08
CA VAL A 137 -5.03 2.67 10.45
C VAL A 137 -4.90 2.56 11.95
#